data_AF-A0A7W1KVB6-F1
#
_entry.id   AF-A0A7W1KVB6-F1
#
_cell.length_a   1.000
_cell.length_b   1.000
_cell.length_c   1.000
_cell.angle_alpha   90.00
_cell.angle_beta   90.00
_cell.angle_gamma   90.00
#
_symmetry.space_group_name_H-M   'P 1'
#
loop_
_entity.id
_entity.type
_entity.pdbx_description
1 polymer ?
#
loop_
_entity_poly.entity_id
_entity_poly.type
_entity_poly.pdbx_seq_one_letter_code
_entity_poly.pdbx_strand_id
1 'polypeptide(L)' 'VKFVKLDIYGSPEVAAAYRVSSIPTIIRFDDGHPTHWSVGVRSGSALSLELELRASSRADAHSARGLFRRLWHST' A
#
# COMPACT_ATOMS: atom_id res chain seq x y z
N VAL A 1 1.52 6.65 -2.72
CA VAL A 1 0.88 5.36 -3.03
C VAL A 1 0.95 5.12 -4.53
N LYS A 2 1.28 3.89 -4.97
CA LYS A 2 1.20 3.49 -6.37
C LYS A 2 0.01 2.54 -6.54
N PHE A 3 -0.81 2.77 -7.56
CA PHE A 3 -1.92 1.88 -7.89
C PHE A 3 -1.51 0.96 -9.03
N VAL A 4 -1.80 -0.33 -8.89
CA VAL A 4 -1.55 -1.34 -9.92
C VAL A 4 -2.86 -2.08 -10.13
N LYS A 5 -3.22 -2.26 -11.41
CA LYS A 5 -4.34 -3.11 -11.81
C LYS A 5 -3.77 -4.45 -12.26
N LEU A 6 -4.31 -5.53 -11.72
CA LEU A 6 -4.01 -6.88 -12.14
C LEU A 6 -5.24 -7.48 -12.81
N ASP A 7 -5.06 -8.12 -13.95
CA ASP A 7 -6.08 -8.99 -14.52
C ASP A 7 -5.96 -10.39 -13.89
N ILE A 8 -6.95 -10.76 -13.10
CA ILE A 8 -6.95 -12.05 -12.37
C ILE A 8 -7.18 -13.24 -13.31
N TYR A 9 -7.77 -13.03 -14.49
CA TYR A 9 -7.99 -14.12 -15.45
C TYR A 9 -6.69 -14.47 -16.19
N GLY A 10 -5.80 -13.48 -16.39
CA GLY A 10 -4.46 -13.69 -16.94
C GLY A 10 -3.41 -14.13 -15.91
N SER A 11 -3.72 -14.10 -14.62
CA SER A 11 -2.82 -14.48 -13.52
C SER A 11 -3.58 -15.19 -12.37
N PRO A 12 -4.20 -16.36 -12.64
CA PRO A 12 -5.03 -17.07 -11.66
C PRO A 12 -4.25 -17.51 -10.41
N GLU A 13 -2.96 -17.78 -10.54
CA GLU A 13 -2.07 -18.11 -9.42
C GLU A 13 -1.94 -16.96 -8.43
N VAL A 14 -1.92 -15.71 -8.89
CA VAL A 14 -1.87 -14.53 -8.03
C VAL A 14 -3.21 -14.35 -7.31
N ALA A 15 -4.33 -14.55 -8.01
CA ALA A 15 -5.66 -14.53 -7.39
C ALA A 15 -5.79 -15.59 -6.29
N ALA A 16 -5.33 -16.82 -6.55
CA ALA A 16 -5.33 -17.90 -5.58
C ALA A 16 -4.41 -17.61 -4.37
N ALA A 17 -3.19 -17.11 -4.61
CA ALA A 17 -2.22 -16.79 -3.57
C ALA A 17 -2.77 -15.77 -2.56
N TYR A 18 -3.53 -14.78 -3.04
CA TYR A 18 -4.15 -13.75 -2.20
C TYR A 18 -5.63 -14.01 -1.88
N ARG A 19 -6.14 -15.21 -2.20
CA ARG A 19 -7.52 -15.65 -1.95
C ARG A 19 -8.60 -14.69 -2.49
N VAL A 20 -8.35 -14.12 -3.67
CA VAL A 20 -9.32 -13.28 -4.37
C VAL A 20 -10.40 -14.17 -4.96
N SER A 21 -11.60 -14.14 -4.35
CA SER A 21 -12.76 -14.94 -4.76
C SER A 21 -13.86 -14.12 -5.44
N SER A 22 -13.75 -12.79 -5.43
CA SER A 22 -14.71 -11.88 -6.06
C SER A 22 -14.04 -10.60 -6.53
N ILE A 23 -14.71 -9.90 -7.46
CA ILE A 23 -14.25 -8.63 -8.01
C ILE A 23 -15.29 -7.51 -7.77
N PRO A 24 -14.85 -6.25 -7.57
CA PRO A 24 -13.46 -5.83 -7.40
C PRO A 24 -12.91 -6.20 -6.02
N THR A 25 -11.64 -6.60 -5.94
CA THR A 25 -10.88 -6.73 -4.69
C THR A 25 -9.65 -5.82 -4.78
N ILE A 26 -9.42 -5.01 -3.76
CA ILE A 26 -8.25 -4.13 -3.65
C ILE A 26 -7.45 -4.58 -2.43
N ILE A 27 -6.14 -4.74 -2.61
CA ILE A 27 -5.22 -5.14 -1.55
C ILE A 27 -4.15 -4.05 -1.42
N ARG A 28 -3.96 -3.51 -0.22
CA ARG A 28 -2.82 -2.62 0.08
C ARG A 28 -1.62 -3.46 0.46
N PHE A 29 -0.50 -3.16 -0.17
CA PHE A 29 0.80 -3.72 0.19
C PHE A 29 1.66 -2.64 0.86
N ASP A 30 2.42 -3.04 1.88
CA ASP A 30 3.45 -2.25 2.54
C ASP A 30 4.71 -3.11 2.69
N ASP A 31 5.86 -2.59 2.23
CA ASP A 31 7.14 -3.34 2.18
C ASP A 31 7.03 -4.77 1.60
N GLY A 32 6.17 -4.94 0.58
CA GLY A 32 5.95 -6.23 -0.08
C GLY A 32 4.96 -7.16 0.63
N HIS A 33 4.42 -6.77 1.78
CA HIS A 33 3.45 -7.54 2.55
C HIS A 33 2.04 -6.97 2.40
N PRO A 34 1.01 -7.81 2.20
CA PRO A 34 -0.37 -7.34 2.15
C PRO A 34 -0.84 -6.97 3.57
N THR A 35 -1.43 -5.79 3.72
CA THR A 35 -1.84 -5.24 5.03
C THR A 35 -3.34 -5.03 5.15
N HIS A 36 -4.02 -4.67 4.06
CA HIS A 36 -5.46 -4.36 4.05
C HIS A 36 -6.13 -4.91 2.80
N TRP A 37 -7.41 -5.27 2.92
CA TRP A 37 -8.26 -5.75 1.84
C TRP A 37 -9.56 -4.96 1.83
N SER A 38 -10.07 -4.66 0.64
CA SER A 38 -11.41 -4.17 0.43
C SER A 38 -12.05 -4.96 -0.70
N VAL A 39 -13.24 -5.51 -0.46
CA VAL A 39 -13.97 -6.36 -1.42
C VAL A 39 -15.31 -5.71 -1.79
N GLY A 40 -15.56 -5.62 -3.10
CA GLY A 40 -16.74 -5.02 -3.68
C GLY A 40 -16.60 -3.52 -3.95
N VAL A 41 -17.66 -2.95 -4.52
CA VAL A 41 -17.70 -1.51 -4.83
C VAL A 41 -17.85 -0.70 -3.54
N ARG A 42 -17.09 0.39 -3.44
CA ARG A 42 -17.05 1.32 -2.31
C ARG A 42 -16.87 2.75 -2.82
N SER A 43 -17.28 3.74 -2.04
CA SER A 43 -16.94 5.13 -2.33
C SER A 43 -15.42 5.36 -2.14
N GLY A 44 -14.87 6.38 -2.81
CA GLY A 44 -13.45 6.70 -2.68
C GLY A 44 -13.02 7.05 -1.25
N SER A 45 -13.90 7.70 -0.47
CA SER A 45 -13.64 8.01 0.93
C SER A 45 -13.64 6.76 1.82
N ALA A 46 -14.59 5.85 1.62
CA ALA A 46 -14.63 4.58 2.34
C ALA A 46 -13.39 3.73 2.03
N LEU A 47 -12.99 3.64 0.76
CA LEU A 47 -11.74 2.96 0.37
C LEU A 47 -10.51 3.59 1.01
N SER A 48 -10.44 4.92 1.05
CA SER A 48 -9.29 5.62 1.63
C SER A 48 -9.16 5.36 3.12
N LEU A 49 -10.28 5.24 3.83
CA LEU A 49 -10.31 4.89 5.25
C LEU A 49 -9.95 3.41 5.47
N GLU A 50 -10.61 2.50 4.76
CA GLU A 50 -10.46 1.04 4.93
C GLU A 50 -9.04 0.56 4.56
N LEU A 51 -8.43 1.18 3.55
CA LEU A 51 -7.08 0.87 3.11
C LEU A 51 -6.03 1.76 3.78
N GLU A 52 -6.42 2.59 4.75
CA GLU A 52 -5.57 3.57 5.43
C GLU A 52 -4.68 4.36 4.45
N LEU A 53 -5.26 4.80 3.33
CA LEU A 53 -4.58 5.62 2.33
C LEU A 53 -4.40 7.02 2.92
N ARG A 54 -3.43 7.19 3.81
CA ARG A 54 -3.02 8.51 4.28
C ARG A 54 -2.55 9.30 3.06
N ALA A 55 -2.99 10.55 2.97
CA ALA A 55 -2.34 11.50 2.09
C ALA A 55 -0.89 11.63 2.58
N SER A 56 0.05 10.94 1.93
CA SER A 56 1.47 11.17 2.16
C SER A 56 1.75 12.61 1.80
N SER A 57 1.81 13.48 2.82
CA SER A 57 2.34 14.81 2.62
C SER A 57 3.79 14.64 2.17
N ARG A 58 4.19 15.40 1.16
CA ARG A 58 5.51 15.32 0.52
C ARG A 58 6.69 15.66 1.47
N ALA A 59 6.43 15.82 2.78
CA ALA A 59 7.33 16.24 3.83
C ALA A 59 8.23 15.11 4.39
N ASP A 60 7.78 13.86 4.36
CA ASP A 60 8.49 12.76 5.04
C ASP A 60 9.77 12.32 4.30
N ALA A 61 9.88 12.63 3.01
CA ALA A 61 11.03 12.26 2.19
C ALA A 61 12.29 13.13 2.43
N HIS A 62 12.15 14.29 3.09
CA HIS A 62 13.29 15.18 3.37
C HIS A 62 13.89 14.99 4.78
N SER A 63 13.13 14.41 5.72
CA SER A 63 13.57 14.23 7.11
C SER A 63 14.56 13.06 7.29
N ALA A 64 14.46 12.02 6.46
CA ALA A 64 15.33 10.83 6.57
C ALA A 64 16.79 11.07 6.16
N ARG A 65 17.10 12.14 5.40
CA ARG A 65 18.49 12.46 5.00
C ARG A 65 19.24 13.33 6.01
N GLY A 66 18.55 13.90 7.01
CA GLY A 66 19.15 14.79 8.01
C GLY A 66 19.60 14.11 9.31
N LEU A 67 19.12 12.89 9.60
CA LEU A 67 19.43 12.22 10.87
C LEU A 67 20.79 11.52 10.89
N PHE A 68 21.31 11.10 9.74
CA PHE A 68 22.59 10.37 9.66
C PHE A 68 23.83 11.23 9.88
N ARG A 69 23.71 12.57 9.93
CA ARG A 69 24.87 13.46 10.09
C ARG A 69 25.15 13.90 11.53
N ARG A 70 24.25 13.59 12.49
CA ARG A 70 24.37 14.04 13.90
C ARG A 70 25.00 13.03 14.86
N LEU A 71 25.36 11.82 14.39
CA LEU A 71 25.88 10.75 15.23
C LEU A 71 27.41 10.52 15.15
N TRP A 72 28.17 11.38 14.45
CA TRP A 72 29.63 11.17 14.25
C TRP A 72 30.56 12.11 15.04
N HIS A 73 30.06 12.95 15.96
CA HIS A 73 30.91 13.90 16.72
C HIS A 73 30.96 13.62 18.23
N SER A 74 30.74 12.39 18.67
CA SER A 74 30.90 12.03 20.08
C SER A 74 31.67 10.73 20.24
N THR A 75 32.97 10.76 19.94
CA THR A 75 34.02 9.98 20.64
C THR A 75 35.35 10.67 20.42
#